data_AF-A0A952Q0R7-F1
#
_entry.id   AF-A0A952Q0R7-F1
#
_cell.length_a   1.000
_cell.length_b   1.000
_cell.length_c   1.000
_cell.angle_alpha   90.00
_cell.angle_beta   90.00
_cell.angle_gamma   90.00
#
_symmetry.space_group_name_H-M   'P 1'
#
loop_
_entity.id
_entity.type
_entity.pdbx_description
1 polymer ?
#
loop_
_entity_poly.entity_id
_entity_poly.type
_entity_poly.pdbx_seq_one_letter_code
_entity_poly.pdbx_strand_id
1 'polypeptide(L)'
;MPKIPEPEYIHEIIEGSVYELPEATTLVVGQATADLASYAPRIAGTVVLRYGLSLQTPSTNAIIPGLFVSEKGVALVGREAWDFMLAHFQLYPRADVVGFRVSNGAPLQVFLRELDFGTPIRVFAYESVDISLPPAEITQVRFGDAAAELPELLTKYIDHKY
;
A
#
# COMPACT_ATOMS: atom_id res chain seq x y z
N MET A 1 23.63 21.97 -5.87
CA MET A 1 22.24 21.49 -5.80
C MET A 1 22.12 20.60 -4.58
N PRO A 2 21.08 20.76 -3.73
CA PRO A 2 20.85 19.83 -2.64
C PRO A 2 20.68 18.40 -3.17
N LYS A 3 21.19 17.41 -2.44
CA LYS A 3 21.07 15.99 -2.81
C LYS A 3 19.60 15.57 -2.70
N ILE A 4 19.07 14.93 -3.74
CA ILE A 4 17.73 14.32 -3.70
C ILE A 4 17.77 13.15 -2.68
N PRO A 5 16.82 13.08 -1.73
CA PRO A 5 16.77 11.98 -0.77
C PRO A 5 16.44 10.65 -1.46
N GLU A 6 16.83 9.55 -0.83
CA GLU A 6 16.42 8.21 -1.27
C GLU A 6 14.92 8.00 -0.97
N PRO A 7 14.19 7.20 -1.78
CA PRO A 7 12.79 6.90 -1.51
C PRO A 7 12.57 6.24 -0.14
N GLU A 8 11.56 6.71 0.59
CA GLU A 8 11.09 6.13 1.85
C GLU A 8 9.63 5.73 1.71
N TYR A 9 9.35 4.44 1.89
CA TYR A 9 8.02 3.87 1.68
C TYR A 9 7.24 3.81 2.99
N ILE A 10 6.05 4.40 3.00
CA ILE A 10 5.13 4.24 4.13
C ILE A 10 4.77 2.77 4.30
N HIS A 11 4.77 2.33 5.56
CA HIS A 11 4.32 1.01 5.91
C HIS A 11 3.75 0.99 7.33
N GLU A 12 2.85 0.04 7.56
CA GLU A 12 2.37 -0.32 8.89
C GLU A 12 2.62 -1.81 9.11
N ILE A 13 2.75 -2.22 10.37
CA ILE A 13 3.03 -3.61 10.74
C ILE A 13 1.88 -4.11 11.60
N ILE A 14 1.42 -5.31 11.31
CA ILE A 14 0.34 -5.94 12.06
C ILE A 14 0.60 -7.45 12.20
N GLU A 15 0.20 -8.03 13.32
CA GLU A 15 0.17 -9.48 13.49
C GLU A 15 -1.12 -10.05 12.92
N GLY A 16 -1.00 -11.03 12.02
CA GLY A 16 -2.14 -11.64 11.38
C GLY A 16 -1.76 -12.65 10.31
N SER A 17 -2.74 -13.00 9.49
CA SER A 17 -2.56 -13.93 8.39
C SER A 17 -3.32 -13.45 7.16
N VAL A 18 -2.69 -13.59 6.00
CA VAL A 18 -3.30 -13.25 4.71
C VAL A 18 -3.75 -14.52 4.02
N TYR A 19 -5.04 -14.59 3.69
CA TYR A 19 -5.65 -15.73 3.00
C TYR A 19 -6.13 -15.32 1.60
N GLU A 20 -5.93 -16.21 0.64
CA GLU A 20 -6.48 -16.08 -0.71
C GLU A 20 -7.74 -16.93 -0.80
N LEU A 21 -8.90 -16.27 -0.71
CA LEU A 21 -10.23 -16.88 -0.77
C LEU A 21 -10.81 -16.71 -2.18
N PRO A 22 -11.82 -17.49 -2.59
CA PRO A 22 -12.36 -17.44 -3.95
C PRO A 22 -12.84 -16.06 -4.42
N GLU A 23 -13.29 -15.21 -3.50
CA GLU A 23 -13.87 -13.89 -3.82
C GLU A 23 -13.02 -12.71 -3.33
N ALA A 24 -12.01 -12.96 -2.49
CA ALA A 24 -11.26 -11.89 -1.82
C ALA A 24 -9.91 -12.38 -1.30
N THR A 25 -8.96 -11.46 -1.23
CA THR A 25 -7.75 -11.65 -0.43
C THR A 25 -7.98 -10.98 0.92
N THR A 26 -8.03 -11.80 1.96
CA THR A 26 -8.46 -11.36 3.29
C THR A 26 -7.28 -11.31 4.24
N LEU A 27 -7.06 -10.16 4.87
CA LEU A 27 -6.23 -10.04 6.07
C LEU A 27 -7.08 -10.41 7.29
N VAL A 28 -6.64 -11.41 8.03
CA VAL A 28 -7.24 -11.80 9.32
C VAL A 28 -6.33 -11.30 10.43
N VAL A 29 -6.88 -10.47 11.30
CA VAL A 29 -6.18 -9.93 12.46
C VAL A 29 -6.58 -10.73 13.69
N GLY A 30 -5.61 -11.22 14.46
CA GLY A 30 -5.87 -12.16 15.56
C GLY A 30 -5.87 -13.62 15.12
N GLN A 31 -6.55 -14.49 15.88
CA GLN A 31 -6.59 -15.92 15.61
C GLN A 31 -7.52 -16.26 14.43
N ALA A 32 -7.05 -17.12 13.53
CA ALA A 32 -7.86 -17.57 12.40
C ALA A 32 -9.14 -18.29 12.88
N THR A 33 -10.26 -17.94 12.25
CA THR A 33 -11.56 -18.52 12.53
C THR A 33 -11.69 -19.93 11.94
N ALA A 34 -12.60 -20.75 12.49
CA ALA A 34 -12.72 -22.16 12.10
C ALA A 34 -13.10 -22.37 10.63
N ASP A 35 -13.77 -21.41 10.00
CA ASP A 35 -14.11 -21.44 8.56
C ASP A 35 -12.87 -21.31 7.64
N LEU A 36 -11.74 -20.86 8.19
CA LEU A 36 -10.47 -20.76 7.45
C LEU A 36 -9.57 -21.99 7.64
N ALA A 37 -9.99 -22.99 8.41
CA ALA A 37 -9.16 -24.16 8.72
C ALA A 37 -8.74 -24.98 7.49
N SER A 38 -9.49 -24.90 6.39
CA SER A 38 -9.17 -25.56 5.11
C SER A 38 -8.25 -24.76 4.20
N TYR A 39 -7.91 -23.52 4.56
CA TYR A 39 -7.09 -22.62 3.76
C TYR A 39 -5.71 -22.44 4.39
N ALA A 40 -4.66 -22.60 3.58
CA ALA A 40 -3.31 -22.24 4.02
C ALA A 40 -3.11 -20.73 3.87
N PRO A 41 -2.58 -20.02 4.89
CA PRO A 41 -2.26 -18.61 4.75
C PRO A 41 -1.11 -18.43 3.76
N ARG A 42 -1.21 -17.39 2.93
CA ARG A 42 -0.14 -16.94 2.03
C ARG A 42 0.97 -16.22 2.80
N ILE A 43 0.60 -15.50 3.85
CA ILE A 43 1.50 -14.87 4.83
C ILE A 43 0.92 -15.15 6.21
N ALA A 44 1.75 -15.47 7.20
CA ALA A 44 1.32 -15.66 8.58
C ALA A 44 2.33 -15.04 9.56
N GLY A 45 1.83 -14.48 10.66
CA GLY A 45 2.63 -13.77 11.67
C GLY A 45 2.70 -12.29 11.38
N THR A 46 3.90 -11.73 11.32
CA THR A 46 4.10 -10.31 11.04
C THR A 46 3.82 -10.01 9.57
N VAL A 47 2.83 -9.16 9.31
CA VAL A 47 2.46 -8.67 7.97
C VAL A 47 2.84 -7.20 7.86
N VAL A 48 3.60 -6.87 6.81
CA VAL A 48 3.92 -5.48 6.45
C VAL A 48 2.89 -5.00 5.43
N LEU A 49 2.24 -3.88 5.72
CA LEU A 49 1.23 -3.26 4.86
C LEU A 49 1.80 -2.04 4.17
N ARG A 50 1.58 -1.91 2.85
CA ARG A 50 1.91 -0.71 2.07
C ARG A 50 0.73 -0.26 1.23
N TYR A 51 0.73 1.02 0.88
CA TYR A 51 -0.40 1.69 0.25
C TYR A 51 -0.04 2.13 -1.16
N GLY A 52 -0.85 1.72 -2.13
CA GLY A 52 -0.61 1.97 -3.54
C GLY A 52 -1.60 2.94 -4.17
N LEU A 53 -1.09 3.73 -5.10
CA LEU A 53 -1.87 4.61 -5.96
C LEU A 53 -2.02 3.97 -7.33
N SER A 54 -3.25 3.86 -7.82
CA SER A 54 -3.53 3.34 -9.16
C SER A 54 -2.95 4.24 -10.24
N LEU A 55 -2.46 3.65 -11.33
CA LEU A 55 -2.08 4.40 -12.52
C LEU A 55 -3.33 4.67 -13.37
N GLN A 56 -3.38 5.78 -14.10
CA GLN A 56 -4.46 6.02 -15.06
C GLN A 56 -4.42 5.02 -16.22
N THR A 57 -3.22 4.55 -16.61
CA THR A 57 -3.08 3.59 -17.71
C THR A 57 -1.83 2.70 -17.54
N PRO A 58 -1.97 1.37 -17.49
CA PRO A 58 -3.22 0.63 -17.31
C PRO A 58 -3.74 0.76 -15.86
N SER A 59 -5.06 0.91 -15.70
CA SER A 59 -5.71 1.05 -14.38
C SER A 59 -5.60 -0.18 -13.47
N THR A 60 -5.22 -1.32 -14.04
CA THR A 60 -4.94 -2.55 -13.28
C THR A 60 -3.65 -2.45 -12.47
N ASN A 61 -2.77 -1.49 -12.78
CA ASN A 61 -1.48 -1.35 -12.12
C ASN A 61 -1.50 -0.22 -11.08
N ALA A 62 -0.57 -0.33 -10.12
CA ALA A 62 -0.38 0.67 -9.08
C ALA A 62 1.11 0.89 -8.81
N ILE A 63 1.41 2.03 -8.21
CA ILE A 63 2.72 2.36 -7.66
C ILE A 63 2.63 2.38 -6.14
N ILE A 64 3.65 1.85 -5.46
CA ILE A 64 3.90 2.20 -4.05
C ILE A 64 4.86 3.38 -4.06
N PRO A 65 4.40 4.60 -3.74
CA PRO A 65 5.24 5.78 -3.81
C PRO A 65 6.22 5.82 -2.63
N GLY A 66 7.45 6.27 -2.89
CA GLY A 66 8.46 6.49 -1.84
C GLY A 66 9.11 7.87 -1.89
N LEU A 67 8.98 8.58 -3.01
CA LEU A 67 9.57 9.91 -3.19
C LEU A 67 8.68 10.76 -4.08
N PHE A 68 8.46 11.99 -3.66
CA PHE A 68 7.82 13.06 -4.42
C PHE A 68 8.86 14.14 -4.73
N VAL A 69 8.94 14.61 -5.96
CA VAL A 69 9.82 15.72 -6.37
C VAL A 69 9.05 16.73 -7.21
N SER A 70 8.91 17.95 -6.71
CA SER A 70 8.28 19.04 -7.46
C SER A 70 9.20 19.61 -8.54
N GLU A 71 8.62 20.27 -9.54
CA GLU A 71 9.36 21.02 -10.59
C GLU A 71 10.28 22.12 -10.01
N LYS A 72 10.03 22.56 -8.77
CA LYS A 72 10.83 23.59 -8.08
C LYS A 72 11.96 23.00 -7.23
N GLY A 73 12.19 21.69 -7.29
CA GLY A 73 13.27 21.00 -6.58
C GLY A 73 12.97 20.69 -5.11
N VAL A 74 11.73 20.89 -4.65
CA VAL A 74 11.29 20.37 -3.34
C VAL A 74 11.11 18.86 -3.46
N ALA A 75 11.77 18.10 -2.58
CA ALA A 75 11.66 16.65 -2.50
C ALA A 75 11.12 16.24 -1.12
N LEU A 76 10.12 15.37 -1.10
CA LEU A 76 9.47 14.83 0.11
C LEU A 76 9.50 13.30 0.06
N VAL A 77 9.57 12.64 1.21
CA VAL A 77 9.54 11.16 1.33
C VAL A 77 8.59 10.71 2.44
N GLY A 78 8.32 9.41 2.53
CA GLY A 78 7.57 8.80 3.64
C GLY A 78 6.15 9.37 3.81
N ARG A 79 5.73 9.50 5.07
CA ARG A 79 4.37 9.97 5.43
C ARG A 79 4.11 11.40 4.96
N GLU A 80 5.13 12.26 5.00
CA GLU A 80 5.01 13.65 4.54
C GLU A 80 4.70 13.71 3.04
N ALA A 81 5.42 12.96 2.21
CA ALA A 81 5.14 12.88 0.78
C ALA A 81 3.74 12.33 0.50
N TRP A 82 3.34 11.27 1.21
CA TRP A 82 2.03 10.65 1.07
C TRP A 82 0.90 11.64 1.33
N ASP A 83 0.91 12.27 2.50
CA ASP A 83 -0.14 13.23 2.89
C ASP A 83 -0.13 14.45 1.97
N PHE A 84 1.06 14.94 1.57
CA PHE A 84 1.18 16.07 0.65
C PHE A 84 0.59 15.76 -0.72
N MET A 85 0.92 14.60 -1.31
CA MET A 85 0.39 14.20 -2.62
C MET A 85 -1.13 14.09 -2.59
N LEU A 86 -1.70 13.41 -1.58
CA LEU A 86 -3.15 13.23 -1.48
C LEU A 86 -3.89 14.56 -1.29
N ALA A 87 -3.31 15.51 -0.55
CA ALA A 87 -3.93 16.81 -0.32
C ALA A 87 -3.76 17.79 -1.50
N HIS A 88 -2.70 17.66 -2.31
CA HIS A 88 -2.30 18.68 -3.28
C HIS A 88 -2.08 18.17 -4.71
N PHE A 89 -2.56 16.99 -5.07
CA PHE A 89 -2.29 16.37 -6.38
C PHE A 89 -2.63 17.25 -7.60
N GLN A 90 -3.64 18.12 -7.48
CA GLN A 90 -4.07 19.01 -8.55
C GLN A 90 -3.11 20.19 -8.79
N LEU A 91 -2.32 20.57 -7.78
CA LEU A 91 -1.42 21.73 -7.84
C LEU A 91 -0.07 21.40 -8.47
N TYR A 92 0.32 20.13 -8.47
CA TYR A 92 1.65 19.68 -8.92
C TYR A 92 1.56 18.56 -9.97
N PRO A 93 0.81 18.73 -11.07
CA PRO A 93 0.58 17.67 -12.05
C PRO A 93 1.86 17.15 -12.72
N ARG A 94 2.94 17.93 -12.68
CA ARG A 94 4.25 17.62 -13.28
C ARG A 94 5.32 17.24 -12.25
N ALA A 95 4.96 17.11 -10.97
CA ALA A 95 5.88 16.55 -10.00
C ALA A 95 6.16 15.09 -10.34
N ASP A 96 7.41 14.67 -10.15
CA ASP A 96 7.81 13.28 -10.24
C ASP A 96 7.41 12.53 -8.97
N VAL A 97 6.91 11.33 -9.16
CA VAL A 97 6.69 10.34 -8.11
C VAL A 97 7.53 9.12 -8.43
N VAL A 98 8.44 8.80 -7.52
CA VAL A 98 9.34 7.65 -7.63
C VAL A 98 8.95 6.61 -6.60
N GLY A 99 8.93 5.35 -7.02
CA GLY A 99 8.65 4.21 -6.17
C GLY A 99 8.84 2.92 -6.92
N PHE A 100 8.01 1.92 -6.63
CA PHE A 100 8.04 0.66 -7.36
C PHE A 100 6.64 0.23 -7.83
N ARG A 101 6.62 -0.47 -8.96
CA ARG A 101 5.41 -0.97 -9.61
C ARG A 101 4.95 -2.27 -8.95
N VAL A 102 3.69 -2.34 -8.54
CA VAL A 102 3.17 -3.52 -7.82
C VAL A 102 3.15 -4.78 -8.67
N SER A 103 3.02 -4.66 -10.00
CA SER A 103 2.92 -5.84 -10.89
C SER A 103 4.23 -6.62 -11.07
N ASN A 104 5.38 -6.03 -10.78
CA ASN A 104 6.69 -6.68 -10.98
C ASN A 104 7.79 -6.25 -9.99
N GLY A 105 7.48 -5.38 -9.02
CA GLY A 105 8.44 -4.89 -8.03
C GLY A 105 9.57 -4.01 -8.61
N ALA A 106 9.52 -3.66 -9.90
CA ALA A 106 10.55 -2.86 -10.54
C ALA A 106 10.41 -1.37 -10.17
N PRO A 107 11.52 -0.62 -10.12
CA PRO A 107 11.47 0.82 -9.96
C PRO A 107 10.57 1.48 -11.02
N LEU A 108 9.83 2.49 -10.61
CA LEU A 108 8.91 3.23 -11.44
C LEU A 108 9.00 4.72 -11.10
N GLN A 109 9.11 5.54 -12.13
CA GLN A 109 8.95 6.99 -12.04
C GLN A 109 7.78 7.38 -12.96
N VAL A 110 6.87 8.18 -12.44
CA VAL A 110 5.71 8.73 -13.15
C VAL A 110 5.48 10.17 -12.71
N PHE A 111 4.78 10.94 -13.52
CA PHE A 111 4.25 12.22 -13.08
C PHE A 111 3.03 12.02 -12.19
N LEU A 112 2.83 12.94 -11.25
CA LEU A 112 1.68 12.93 -10.34
C LEU A 112 0.35 12.87 -11.11
N ARG A 113 0.25 13.55 -12.26
CA ARG A 113 -0.95 13.52 -13.12
C ARG A 113 -1.25 12.17 -13.77
N GLU A 114 -0.32 11.22 -13.76
CA GLU A 114 -0.50 9.88 -14.31
C GLU A 114 -1.08 8.91 -13.28
N LEU A 115 -1.20 9.35 -12.02
CA LEU A 115 -1.88 8.63 -10.96
C LEU A 115 -3.38 8.93 -10.99
N ASP A 116 -4.18 7.94 -10.63
CA ASP A 116 -5.62 8.04 -10.51
C ASP A 116 -6.03 8.22 -9.05
N PHE A 117 -6.21 9.48 -8.65
CA PHE A 117 -6.71 9.86 -7.32
C PHE A 117 -8.23 9.71 -7.19
N GLY A 118 -8.95 9.34 -8.26
CA GLY A 118 -10.38 9.00 -8.21
C GLY A 118 -10.66 7.56 -7.81
N THR A 119 -9.65 6.69 -7.88
CA THR A 119 -9.73 5.29 -7.46
C THR A 119 -9.34 5.15 -5.98
N PRO A 120 -9.99 4.26 -5.19
CA PRO A 120 -9.59 3.99 -3.82
C PRO A 120 -8.12 3.58 -3.70
N ILE A 121 -7.50 3.96 -2.58
CA ILE A 121 -6.15 3.49 -2.24
C ILE A 121 -6.17 1.98 -2.10
N ARG A 122 -5.19 1.33 -2.72
CA ARG A 122 -5.04 -0.12 -2.69
C ARG A 122 -4.08 -0.51 -1.58
N VAL A 123 -4.38 -1.57 -0.84
CA VAL A 123 -3.57 -2.04 0.28
C VAL A 123 -2.85 -3.32 -0.13
N PHE A 124 -1.54 -3.38 0.08
CA PHE A 124 -0.72 -4.53 -0.31
C PHE A 124 0.01 -5.09 0.91
N ALA A 125 0.03 -6.41 1.01
CA ALA A 125 0.72 -7.12 2.08
C ALA A 125 2.07 -7.66 1.61
N TYR A 126 3.05 -7.62 2.51
CA TYR A 126 4.43 -8.03 2.34
C TYR A 126 4.88 -8.85 3.54
N GLU A 127 5.83 -9.75 3.30
CA GLU A 127 6.49 -10.52 4.37
C GLU A 127 7.56 -9.70 5.11
N SER A 128 8.13 -8.67 4.47
CA SER A 128 9.10 -7.76 5.08
C SER A 128 9.16 -6.41 4.38
N VAL A 129 9.81 -5.44 5.01
CA VAL A 129 10.01 -4.08 4.45
C VAL A 129 10.98 -4.03 3.27
N ASP A 130 11.80 -5.06 3.08
CA ASP A 130 12.85 -5.09 2.04
C ASP A 130 12.33 -5.62 0.69
N ILE A 131 11.10 -6.14 0.65
CA ILE A 131 10.49 -6.70 -0.55
C ILE A 131 9.78 -5.60 -1.34
N SER A 132 10.00 -5.56 -2.66
CA SER A 132 9.33 -4.61 -3.57
C SER A 132 8.13 -5.21 -4.31
N LEU A 133 8.07 -6.53 -4.49
CA LEU A 133 6.93 -7.21 -5.12
C LEU A 133 5.96 -7.71 -4.04
N PRO A 134 4.73 -7.16 -3.93
CA PRO A 134 3.78 -7.65 -2.95
C PRO A 134 3.32 -9.07 -3.31
N PRO A 135 3.36 -10.04 -2.38
CA PRO A 135 2.71 -11.33 -2.57
C PRO A 135 1.19 -11.20 -2.70
N ALA A 136 0.54 -10.20 -2.10
CA ALA A 136 -0.92 -10.09 -2.14
C ALA A 136 -1.40 -8.62 -2.06
N GLU A 137 -2.53 -8.34 -2.72
CA GLU A 137 -3.34 -7.16 -2.48
C GLU A 137 -4.47 -7.53 -1.52
N ILE A 138 -4.64 -6.77 -0.44
CA ILE A 138 -5.70 -7.00 0.55
C ILE A 138 -6.96 -6.27 0.11
N THR A 139 -8.05 -7.02 -0.04
CA THR A 139 -9.36 -6.49 -0.45
C THR A 139 -10.38 -6.50 0.68
N GLN A 140 -10.09 -7.22 1.78
CA GLN A 140 -10.94 -7.29 2.95
C GLN A 140 -10.12 -7.49 4.24
N VAL A 141 -10.61 -6.95 5.36
CA VAL A 141 -10.15 -7.31 6.72
C VAL A 141 -11.24 -8.08 7.46
N ARG A 142 -10.83 -9.10 8.21
CA ARG A 142 -11.65 -9.81 9.19
C ARG A 142 -10.96 -9.84 10.54
N PHE A 143 -11.77 -9.77 11.60
CA PHE A 143 -11.29 -9.88 12.97
C PHE A 143 -11.49 -11.30 13.47
N GLY A 144 -10.42 -11.89 13.98
CA GLY A 144 -10.43 -13.14 14.72
C GLY A 144 -10.51 -12.91 16.22
N ASP A 145 -10.43 -14.00 16.98
CA ASP A 145 -10.31 -13.90 18.44
C ASP A 145 -9.00 -13.21 18.83
N ALA A 146 -9.07 -12.36 19.87
CA ALA A 146 -7.95 -11.55 20.36
C ALA A 146 -7.31 -10.64 19.28
N ALA A 147 -8.10 -10.15 18.33
CA ALA A 147 -7.62 -9.20 17.33
C ALA A 147 -7.12 -7.90 17.98
N ALA A 148 -5.96 -7.43 17.51
CA ALA A 148 -5.41 -6.14 17.88
C ALA A 148 -6.17 -5.00 17.17
N GLU A 149 -5.99 -3.78 17.67
CA GLU A 149 -6.51 -2.58 17.01
C GLU A 149 -5.84 -2.39 15.64
N LEU A 150 -6.61 -1.95 14.65
CA LEU A 150 -6.08 -1.73 13.31
C LEU A 150 -5.23 -0.46 13.27
N PRO A 151 -4.12 -0.47 12.50
CA PRO A 151 -3.37 0.73 12.20
C PRO A 151 -4.22 1.82 11.50
N GLU A 152 -3.76 3.06 11.59
CA GLU A 152 -4.49 4.25 11.15
C GLU A 152 -4.79 4.21 9.64
N LEU A 153 -3.77 3.96 8.81
CA LEU A 153 -3.96 4.02 7.36
C LEU A 153 -4.76 2.82 6.86
N LEU A 154 -4.58 1.64 7.48
CA LEU A 154 -5.39 0.48 7.15
C LEU A 154 -6.88 0.78 7.39
N THR A 155 -7.21 1.30 8.58
CA THR A 155 -8.60 1.68 8.95
C THR A 155 -9.19 2.69 7.97
N LYS A 156 -8.36 3.59 7.44
CA LYS A 156 -8.78 4.64 6.50
C LYS A 156 -9.07 4.11 5.10
N TYR A 157 -8.35 3.09 4.64
CA TYR A 157 -8.35 2.69 3.22
C TYR A 157 -9.01 1.35 2.92
N ILE A 158 -9.33 0.55 3.93
CA ILE A 158 -10.04 -0.71 3.72
C ILE A 158 -11.38 -0.75 4.45
N ASP A 159 -12.38 -1.29 3.77
CA ASP A 159 -13.65 -1.61 4.40
C ASP A 159 -13.44 -2.79 5.35
N HIS A 160 -13.83 -2.60 6.61
CA HIS A 160 -13.72 -3.61 7.65
C HIS A 160 -15.13 -3.98 8.11
N LYS A 161 -15.49 -5.25 7.92
CA LYS A 161 -16.77 -5.78 8.36
C LYS A 161 -16.59 -6.41 9.75
N TYR A 162 -17.36 -5.91 10.71
CA TYR A 162 -17.51 -6.49 12.05
C TYR A 162 -18.33 -7.78 11.99
#